data_AF-A0A4S2IZ07-F1
#
_entry.id   AF-A0A4S2IZ07-F1
#
_cell.length_a   1.000
_cell.length_b   1.000
_cell.length_c   1.000
_cell.angle_alpha   90.00
_cell.angle_beta   90.00
_cell.angle_gamma   90.00
#
_symmetry.space_group_name_H-M   'P 1'
#
loop_
_entity.id
_entity.type
_entity.pdbx_description
1 polymer ?
#
loop_
_entity_poly.entity_id
_entity_poly.type
_entity_poly.pdbx_seq_one_letter_code
_entity_poly.pdbx_strand_id
1 'polypeptide(L)'
;MRTRGAAFRRTHAVTLGYMGATQIAQGAVEEACATWTSVLDAMEDGIYSGRARQTVVDMRHLLSPYRKRGIRAVSALDARAATYLAQVD
;
A
#
# COMPACT_ATOMS: atom_id res chain seq x y z
N MET A 1 -0.31 -18.48 16.15
CA MET A 1 -0.67 -19.00 14.81
C MET A 1 -1.11 -17.83 13.92
N ARG A 2 -0.18 -17.19 13.16
CA ARG A 2 -0.43 -15.99 12.34
C ARG A 2 -0.30 -16.27 10.83
N THR A 3 -0.50 -17.52 10.41
CA THR A 3 -0.26 -17.97 9.04
C THR A 3 -1.44 -17.70 8.11
N ARG A 4 -2.68 -17.78 8.61
CA ARG A 4 -3.89 -17.59 7.78
C ARG A 4 -4.05 -16.16 7.23
N GLY A 5 -3.71 -15.16 8.04
CA GLY A 5 -3.76 -13.76 7.62
C GLY A 5 -2.69 -13.40 6.59
N ALA A 6 -1.49 -14.02 6.65
CA ALA A 6 -0.42 -13.75 5.69
C ALA A 6 -0.73 -14.29 4.30
N ALA A 7 -1.30 -15.51 4.22
CA ALA A 7 -1.75 -16.07 2.95
C ALA A 7 -2.92 -15.27 2.35
N PHE A 8 -3.89 -14.85 3.18
CA PHE A 8 -4.97 -13.96 2.75
C PHE A 8 -4.42 -12.63 2.20
N ARG A 9 -3.49 -11.99 2.93
CA ARG A 9 -2.85 -10.75 2.46
C ARG A 9 -2.11 -10.93 1.13
N ARG A 10 -1.42 -12.06 0.91
CA ARG A 10 -0.74 -12.33 -0.36
C ARG A 10 -1.72 -12.41 -1.54
N THR A 11 -2.80 -13.18 -1.44
CA THR A 11 -3.76 -13.31 -2.54
C THR A 11 -4.60 -12.05 -2.75
N HIS A 12 -4.87 -11.30 -1.67
CA HIS A 12 -5.78 -10.16 -1.69
C HIS A 12 -5.07 -8.79 -1.69
N ALA A 13 -3.77 -8.73 -1.96
CA ALA A 13 -2.99 -7.47 -1.96
C ALA A 13 -3.63 -6.38 -2.84
N VAL A 14 -4.17 -6.76 -4.01
CA VAL A 14 -4.88 -5.85 -4.92
C VAL A 14 -6.23 -5.42 -4.34
N THR A 15 -7.01 -6.35 -3.76
CA THR A 15 -8.29 -6.04 -3.11
C THR A 15 -8.11 -5.08 -1.93
N LEU A 16 -7.08 -5.31 -1.11
CA LEU A 16 -6.69 -4.41 -0.03
C LEU A 16 -6.23 -3.05 -0.57
N GLY A 17 -5.58 -3.01 -1.74
CA GLY A 17 -5.28 -1.78 -2.46
C GLY A 17 -6.53 -0.95 -2.79
N TYR A 18 -7.60 -1.59 -3.27
CA TYR A 18 -8.89 -0.91 -3.50
C TYR A 18 -9.54 -0.44 -2.21
N MET A 19 -9.46 -1.22 -1.12
CA MET A 19 -9.96 -0.79 0.20
C MET A 19 -9.25 0.48 0.67
N GLY A 20 -7.92 0.57 0.54
CA GLY A 20 -7.16 1.78 0.84
C GLY A 20 -7.63 3.00 0.02
N ALA A 21 -7.94 2.80 -1.26
CA ALA A 21 -8.49 3.86 -2.10
C ALA A 21 -9.87 4.35 -1.61
N THR A 22 -10.74 3.42 -1.19
CA THR A 22 -12.05 3.78 -0.61
C THR A 22 -11.93 4.54 0.71
N GLN A 23 -10.99 4.15 1.58
CA GLN A 23 -10.71 4.83 2.84
C GLN A 23 -10.22 6.27 2.58
N ILE A 24 -9.35 6.49 1.59
CA ILE A 24 -8.95 7.84 1.17
C ILE A 24 -10.13 8.67 0.68
N ALA A 25 -11.01 8.11 -0.14
CA ALA A 25 -12.20 8.80 -0.63
C ALA A 25 -13.14 9.23 0.50
N GLN A 26 -13.15 8.50 1.62
CA GLN A 26 -13.92 8.81 2.82
C GLN A 26 -13.19 9.74 3.80
N GLY A 27 -11.95 10.15 3.50
CA GLY A 27 -11.12 10.97 4.39
C GLY A 27 -10.40 10.19 5.50
N ALA A 28 -10.50 8.86 5.52
CA ALA A 28 -9.86 7.98 6.50
C ALA A 28 -8.39 7.69 6.13
N VAL A 29 -7.55 8.73 6.12
CA VAL A 29 -6.15 8.64 5.66
C VAL A 29 -5.29 7.72 6.51
N GLU A 30 -5.47 7.74 7.83
CA GLU A 30 -4.72 6.90 8.75
C GLU A 30 -5.04 5.41 8.56
N GLU A 31 -6.32 5.10 8.37
CA GLU A 31 -6.80 3.75 8.09
C GLU A 31 -6.26 3.26 6.74
N ALA A 32 -6.30 4.12 5.71
CA ALA A 32 -5.71 3.83 4.41
C ALA A 32 -4.20 3.54 4.53
N CYS A 33 -3.47 4.31 5.35
CA CYS A 33 -2.04 4.06 5.58
C CYS A 33 -1.78 2.71 6.24
N ALA A 34 -2.62 2.29 7.20
CA ALA A 34 -2.51 0.98 7.84
C ALA A 34 -2.82 -0.17 6.87
N THR A 35 -3.83 -0.01 6.01
CA THR A 35 -4.17 -0.97 4.96
C THR A 35 -3.00 -1.13 3.99
N TRP A 36 -2.47 -0.04 3.46
CA TRP A 36 -1.36 -0.11 2.49
C TRP A 36 -0.03 -0.54 3.11
N THR A 37 0.20 -0.29 4.39
CA THR A 37 1.30 -0.90 5.13
C THR A 37 1.21 -2.43 5.05
N SER A 38 0.02 -3.00 5.31
CA SER A 38 -0.20 -4.44 5.23
C SER A 38 -0.08 -5.00 3.80
N VAL A 39 -0.40 -4.18 2.79
CA VAL A 39 -0.22 -4.53 1.37
C VAL A 39 1.27 -4.59 1.02
N LEU A 40 2.05 -3.57 1.37
CA LEU A 40 3.50 -3.55 1.14
C LEU A 40 4.20 -4.70 1.87
N ASP A 41 3.84 -4.96 3.13
CA ASP A 41 4.38 -6.10 3.90
C ASP A 41 4.15 -7.43 3.17
N ALA A 42 3.02 -7.59 2.48
CA ALA A 42 2.71 -8.80 1.73
C ALA A 42 3.44 -8.88 0.37
N MET A 43 3.70 -7.73 -0.26
CA MET A 43 4.40 -7.64 -1.53
C MET A 43 5.91 -7.79 -1.40
N GLU A 44 6.51 -7.15 -0.39
CA GLU A 44 7.93 -7.29 -0.01
C GLU A 44 8.29 -8.74 0.33
N ASP A 45 7.30 -9.51 0.77
CA ASP A 45 7.36 -10.93 1.08
C ASP A 45 7.38 -11.86 -0.17
N GLY A 46 7.47 -11.30 -1.38
CA GLY A 46 7.69 -12.06 -2.61
C GLY A 46 6.54 -12.04 -3.62
N ILE A 47 5.67 -11.02 -3.62
CA ILE A 47 4.73 -10.79 -4.73
C ILE A 47 5.32 -9.77 -5.67
N TYR A 48 5.85 -10.26 -6.80
CA TYR A 48 6.41 -9.43 -7.86
C TYR A 48 5.61 -9.66 -9.14
N SER A 49 4.70 -8.72 -9.43
CA SER A 49 3.90 -8.74 -10.66
C SER A 49 3.60 -7.33 -11.14
N GLY A 50 3.36 -7.17 -12.45
CA GLY A 50 2.96 -5.87 -13.01
C GLY A 50 1.71 -5.29 -12.36
N ARG A 51 0.76 -6.13 -11.94
CA ARG A 51 -0.44 -5.69 -11.20
C ARG A 51 -0.10 -5.18 -9.81
N ALA A 52 0.77 -5.88 -9.07
CA ALA A 52 1.22 -5.43 -7.76
C ALA A 52 1.95 -4.09 -7.85
N ARG A 53 2.86 -3.95 -8.83
CA ARG A 53 3.53 -2.69 -9.15
C ARG A 53 2.53 -1.56 -9.42
N GLN A 54 1.54 -1.80 -10.28
CA GLN A 54 0.52 -0.79 -10.60
C GLN A 54 -0.29 -0.38 -9.36
N THR A 55 -0.68 -1.33 -8.49
CA THR A 55 -1.37 -1.00 -7.23
C THR A 55 -0.54 -0.06 -6.34
N VAL A 56 0.79 -0.25 -6.28
CA VAL A 56 1.67 0.64 -5.50
C VAL A 56 1.80 2.02 -6.16
N VAL A 57 1.89 2.09 -7.49
CA VAL A 57 1.88 3.37 -8.23
C VAL A 57 0.59 4.14 -7.97
N ASP A 58 -0.57 3.49 -8.10
CA ASP A 58 -1.88 4.11 -7.88
C ASP A 58 -2.02 4.64 -6.44
N MET A 59 -1.57 3.85 -5.46
CA MET A 59 -1.53 4.27 -4.06
C MET A 59 -0.72 5.55 -3.85
N ARG A 60 0.49 5.64 -4.43
CA ARG A 60 1.33 6.85 -4.31
C ARG A 60 0.66 8.08 -4.92
N HIS A 61 -0.07 7.91 -6.02
CA HIS A 61 -0.85 8.99 -6.62
C HIS A 61 -1.98 9.48 -5.70
N LEU A 62 -2.75 8.56 -5.12
CA LEU A 62 -3.84 8.87 -4.17
C LEU A 62 -3.33 9.58 -2.91
N LEU A 63 -2.15 9.20 -2.42
CA LEU A 63 -1.55 9.79 -1.22
C LEU A 63 -0.83 11.12 -1.47
N SER A 64 -0.57 11.48 -2.72
CA SER A 64 0.20 12.67 -3.07
C SER A 64 -0.33 13.99 -2.46
N PRO A 65 -1.65 14.24 -2.33
CA PRO A 65 -2.14 15.47 -1.69
C PRO A 65 -1.84 15.49 -0.19
N TYR A 66 -1.90 14.34 0.48
CA TYR A 66 -1.65 14.19 1.92
C TYR A 66 -0.17 14.27 2.27
N ARG A 67 0.69 13.82 1.35
CA ARG A 67 2.15 14.04 1.43
C ARG A 67 2.48 15.53 1.42
N LYS A 68 1.85 16.31 0.52
CA LYS A 68 2.02 17.77 0.46
C LYS A 68 1.55 18.49 1.73
N ARG A 69 0.62 17.89 2.48
CA ARG A 69 0.16 18.38 3.80
C ARG A 69 1.08 18.01 4.96
N GLY A 70 2.16 17.26 4.72
CA GLY A 70 3.14 16.91 5.74
C GLY A 70 2.71 15.79 6.70
N ILE A 71 1.72 14.97 6.31
CA ILE A 71 1.29 13.83 7.16
C ILE A 71 2.42 12.80 7.22
N ARG A 72 2.95 12.57 8.43
CA ARG A 72 4.11 11.70 8.67
C ARG A 72 3.88 10.26 8.20
N ALA A 73 2.72 9.68 8.53
CA ALA A 73 2.37 8.31 8.13
C ALA A 73 2.40 8.13 6.61
N VAL A 74 1.88 9.12 5.88
CA VAL A 74 1.89 9.14 4.42
C VAL A 74 3.31 9.24 3.85
N SER A 75 4.15 10.07 4.45
CA SER A 75 5.54 10.24 4.00
C SER A 75 6.37 8.97 4.22
N ALA A 76 6.19 8.30 5.36
CA ALA A 76 6.83 7.02 5.65
C ALA A 76 6.36 5.92 4.69
N LEU A 77 5.06 5.87 4.40
CA LEU A 77 4.48 4.92 3.46
C LEU A 77 4.95 5.15 2.02
N ASP A 78 5.02 6.40 1.56
CA ASP A 78 5.53 6.76 0.23
C ASP A 78 7.02 6.40 0.07
N ALA A 79 7.83 6.59 1.12
CA ALA A 79 9.24 6.18 1.11
C ALA A 79 9.40 4.67 0.95
N ARG A 80 8.63 3.87 1.70
CA ARG A 80 8.60 2.40 1.54
C ARG A 80 8.15 1.99 0.15
N ALA A 81 7.09 2.61 -0.37
CA ALA A 81 6.57 2.35 -1.70
C ALA A 81 7.62 2.63 -2.79
N ALA A 82 8.40 3.71 -2.65
CA ALA A 82 9.49 4.02 -3.56
C ALA A 82 10.59 2.95 -3.53
N THR A 83 10.97 2.46 -2.35
CA THR A 83 11.93 1.35 -2.21
C THR A 83 11.42 0.07 -2.87
N TYR A 84 10.17 -0.31 -2.63
CA TYR A 84 9.57 -1.48 -3.27
C TYR A 84 9.57 -1.34 -4.80
N LEU A 85 9.14 -0.19 -5.34
CA LEU A 85 9.10 0.04 -6.78
C LEU A 85 10.49 -0.08 -7.43
N ALA A 86 11.55 0.39 -6.76
CA ALA A 86 12.92 0.26 -7.25
C ALA A 86 13.45 -1.18 -7.26
N GLN A 87 12.84 -2.10 -6.50
CA GLN A 87 13.21 -3.52 -6.47
C GLN A 87 12.48 -4.37 -7.51
N VAL A 88 11.39 -3.85 -8.07
CA VAL A 88 10.50 -4.58 -9.00
C VAL A 88 10.46 -4.00 -10.41
N ASP A 89 11.28 -2.97 -10.66
CA ASP A 89 11.58 -2.43 -12.00
C ASP A 89 12.63 -3.27 -12.73
#